data_AF-A0A8R1HPL5-F1
#
_entry.id   AF-A0A8R1HPL5-F1
#
_cell.length_a   1.000
_cell.length_b   1.000
_cell.length_c   1.000
_cell.angle_alpha   90.00
_cell.angle_beta   90.00
_cell.angle_gamma   90.00
#
_symmetry.space_group_name_H-M   'P 1'
#
loop_
_entity.id
_entity.type
_entity.pdbx_description
1 polymer ?
#
loop_
_entity_poly.entity_id
_entity_poly.type
_entity_poly.pdbx_seq_one_letter_code
_entity_poly.pdbx_strand_id
1 'polypeptide(L)'
;MKNTLIIFFLLILPMTFAMVVWPVLDRNTTRSTHVKPRNWSEKNLGQWCRNFTVNQHTQCPQASAFHQFDCCGPNETDCCFALQGWVIVILTVLGCCSTIIIVFFAFLKLNLICPIPYKSAAKLSTYAGIRQ
;
A
#
# COMPACT_ATOMS: atom_id res chain seq x y z
N MET A 1 -10.46 -20.93 -6.97
CA MET A 1 -9.04 -20.97 -6.54
C MET A 1 -8.12 -20.17 -7.46
N LYS A 2 -8.05 -20.45 -8.77
CA LYS A 2 -7.17 -19.73 -9.72
C LYS A 2 -7.33 -18.20 -9.70
N ASN A 3 -8.57 -17.68 -9.71
CA ASN A 3 -8.81 -16.23 -9.68
C ASN A 3 -8.42 -15.59 -8.34
N THR A 4 -8.62 -16.27 -7.22
CA THR A 4 -8.23 -15.78 -5.90
C THR A 4 -6.71 -15.70 -5.74
N LEU A 5 -5.99 -16.69 -6.28
CA LEU A 5 -4.53 -16.70 -6.36
C LEU A 5 -4.01 -15.56 -7.22
N ILE A 6 -4.64 -15.30 -8.36
CA ILE A 6 -4.30 -14.16 -9.23
C ILE A 6 -4.50 -12.83 -8.51
N ILE A 7 -5.63 -12.65 -7.81
CA ILE A 7 -5.89 -11.42 -7.04
C ILE A 7 -4.84 -11.21 -5.94
N PHE A 8 -4.49 -12.28 -5.21
CA PHE A 8 -3.46 -12.21 -4.18
C PHE A 8 -2.07 -11.85 -4.77
N PHE A 9 -1.73 -12.42 -5.93
CA PHE A 9 -0.49 -12.12 -6.63
C PHE A 9 -0.44 -10.66 -7.12
N LEU A 10 -1.57 -10.14 -7.63
CA LEU A 10 -1.71 -8.73 -8.03
C LEU A 10 -1.61 -7.76 -6.85
N LEU A 11 -2.01 -8.16 -5.65
CA LEU A 11 -1.86 -7.34 -4.44
C LEU A 11 -0.42 -7.27 -3.93
N ILE A 12 0.40 -8.29 -4.20
CA ILE A 12 1.81 -8.35 -3.73
C ILE A 12 2.76 -7.72 -4.76
N LEU A 13 2.42 -7.76 -6.04
CA LEU A 13 3.22 -7.17 -7.13
C LEU A 13 3.69 -5.72 -6.89
N PRO A 14 2.86 -4.80 -6.33
CA PRO A 14 3.27 -3.41 -6.08
C PRO A 14 4.44 -3.31 -5.10
N MET A 15 4.57 -4.26 -4.16
CA MET A 15 5.64 -4.25 -3.16
C MET A 15 7.02 -4.50 -3.78
N THR A 16 7.08 -5.27 -4.88
CA THR A 16 8.36 -5.51 -5.58
C THR A 16 8.81 -4.31 -6.39
N PHE A 17 7.89 -3.43 -6.79
CA PHE A 17 8.19 -2.19 -7.50
C PHE A 17 8.39 -0.99 -6.57
N ALA A 18 7.97 -1.10 -5.30
CA ALA A 18 8.10 -0.06 -4.28
C ALA A 18 9.49 -0.02 -3.59
N MET A 19 10.47 -0.75 -4.11
CA MET A 19 11.82 -0.76 -3.53
C MET A 19 12.42 0.64 -3.71
N VAL A 20 12.49 1.40 -2.61
CA VAL A 20 13.10 2.73 -2.60
C VAL A 20 14.57 2.59 -2.98
N VAL A 21 14.91 2.96 -4.21
CA VAL A 21 16.29 3.06 -4.66
C VAL A 21 16.86 4.34 -4.05
N TRP A 22 17.64 4.20 -2.98
CA TRP A 22 18.43 5.32 -2.48
C TRP A 22 19.51 5.66 -3.51
N PRO A 23 19.61 6.93 -3.98
CA PRO A 23 20.69 7.29 -4.89
C PRO A 23 22.02 7.05 -4.18
N VAL A 24 22.91 6.32 -4.85
CA VAL A 24 24.27 6.09 -4.36
C VAL A 24 24.97 7.46 -4.35
N LEU A 25 25.23 8.00 -3.15
CA LEU A 25 26.01 9.23 -3.04
C LEU A 25 27.44 8.93 -3.47
N ASP A 26 27.83 9.47 -4.61
CA ASP A 26 29.20 9.39 -5.07
C ASP A 26 30.09 10.30 -4.20
N ARG A 27 31.03 9.69 -3.45
CA ARG A 27 31.87 10.38 -2.44
C ARG A 27 32.74 11.50 -3.03
N ASN A 28 32.96 11.49 -4.34
CA ASN A 28 33.84 12.43 -5.03
C ASN A 28 33.12 13.66 -5.61
N THR A 29 31.80 13.74 -5.51
CA THR A 29 31.10 14.98 -5.86
C THR A 29 31.36 16.03 -4.78
N THR A 30 31.85 17.19 -5.22
CA THR A 30 32.27 18.33 -4.39
C THR A 30 31.29 18.60 -3.26
N ARG A 31 31.83 18.65 -2.03
CA ARG A 31 31.16 19.02 -0.77
C ARG A 31 30.07 20.06 -1.04
N SER A 32 28.81 19.63 -0.99
CA SER A 32 27.65 20.50 -1.18
C SER A 32 27.82 21.75 -0.31
N THR A 33 27.84 22.92 -0.94
CA THR A 33 27.93 24.23 -0.27
C THR A 33 26.65 24.59 0.50
N HIS A 34 25.62 23.74 0.42
CA HIS A 34 24.41 23.93 1.21
C HIS A 34 24.64 23.52 2.66
N VAL A 35 24.38 24.49 3.55
CA VAL A 35 24.35 24.26 4.99
C VAL A 35 23.31 23.17 5.28
N LYS A 36 23.76 22.05 5.86
CA LYS A 36 22.87 21.00 6.35
C LYS A 36 21.88 21.64 7.34
N PRO A 37 20.55 21.48 7.15
CA PRO A 37 19.57 22.04 8.07
C PRO A 37 19.85 21.51 9.48
N ARG A 38 19.83 22.41 10.46
CA ARG A 38 20.17 22.07 11.86
C ARG A 38 18.95 21.56 12.60
N ASN A 39 17.76 22.04 12.20
CA ASN A 39 16.50 21.72 12.83
C ASN A 39 15.53 21.03 11.85
N TRP A 40 14.61 20.23 12.40
CA TRP A 40 13.59 19.53 11.60
C TRP A 40 12.62 20.48 10.90
N SER A 41 12.36 21.66 11.47
CA SER A 41 11.53 22.71 10.87
C SER A 41 12.13 23.34 9.61
N GLU A 42 13.46 23.31 9.47
CA GLU A 42 14.21 23.82 8.30
C GLU A 42 14.28 22.78 7.19
N LYS A 43 13.96 21.52 7.49
CA LYS A 43 13.91 20.45 6.52
C LYS A 43 12.60 20.57 5.74
N ASN A 44 12.63 21.35 4.67
CA ASN A 44 11.63 21.22 3.61
C ASN A 44 11.70 19.77 3.13
N LEU A 45 10.72 18.95 3.51
CA LEU A 45 10.67 17.51 3.20
C LEU A 45 10.66 17.25 1.68
N GLY A 46 10.53 18.29 0.85
CA GLY A 46 10.78 18.26 -0.59
C GLY A 46 12.26 17.98 -0.87
N GLN A 47 12.53 16.84 -1.49
CA GLN A 47 13.86 16.48 -1.97
C GLN A 47 14.32 17.49 -3.04
N TRP A 48 15.63 17.61 -3.18
CA TRP A 48 16.23 18.37 -4.28
C TRP A 48 16.59 17.40 -5.38
N CYS A 49 16.16 17.69 -6.60
CA CYS A 49 16.59 16.96 -7.80
C CYS A 49 17.67 17.78 -8.49
N ARG A 50 18.85 17.19 -8.64
CA ARG A 50 20.05 17.88 -9.09
C ARG A 50 20.84 16.98 -10.01
N ASN A 51 21.23 17.54 -11.15
CA ASN A 51 22.15 16.91 -12.05
C ASN A 51 23.34 17.85 -12.30
N PHE A 52 24.50 17.43 -11.80
CA PHE A 52 25.74 18.21 -11.89
C PHE A 52 26.34 18.21 -13.30
N THR A 53 26.01 17.23 -14.14
CA THR A 53 26.51 17.15 -15.52
C THR A 53 25.91 18.25 -16.38
N VAL A 54 24.61 18.53 -16.20
CA VAL A 54 23.89 19.58 -16.94
C VAL A 54 23.76 20.89 -16.15
N ASN A 55 24.30 20.96 -14.93
CA ASN A 55 24.20 22.10 -14.02
C ASN A 55 22.75 22.58 -13.78
N GLN A 56 21.80 21.64 -13.69
CA GLN A 56 20.39 21.94 -13.42
C GLN A 56 19.99 21.42 -12.04
N HIS A 57 19.18 22.22 -11.33
CA HIS A 57 18.65 21.87 -10.03
C HIS A 57 17.21 22.38 -9.86
N THR A 58 16.36 21.52 -9.32
CA THR A 58 14.96 21.84 -9.02
C THR A 58 14.69 21.47 -7.56
N GLN A 59 14.02 22.38 -6.85
CA GLN A 59 13.50 22.09 -5.52
C GLN A 59 12.09 21.52 -5.65
N CYS A 60 11.85 20.32 -5.14
CA CYS A 60 10.52 19.74 -5.17
C CYS A 60 9.57 20.39 -4.16
N PRO A 61 8.26 20.33 -4.41
CA PRO A 61 7.26 20.80 -3.45
C PRO A 61 7.39 20.10 -2.10
N GLN A 62 6.73 20.66 -1.08
CA GLN A 62 6.73 20.07 0.25
C GLN A 62 6.11 18.67 0.21
N ALA A 63 6.89 17.66 0.59
CA ALA A 63 6.38 16.30 0.78
C ALA A 63 5.47 16.21 2.00
N SER A 64 4.78 15.08 2.14
CA SER A 64 3.88 14.78 3.26
C SER A 64 4.30 13.50 3.97
N ALA A 65 3.56 13.11 5.00
CA ALA A 65 3.69 11.79 5.60
C ALA A 65 3.38 10.68 4.58
N PHE A 66 2.43 10.90 3.66
CA PHE A 66 1.95 9.82 2.78
C PHE A 66 2.65 9.73 1.43
N HIS A 67 3.29 10.82 1.00
CA HIS A 67 3.91 10.92 -0.31
C HIS A 67 5.25 11.63 -0.23
N GLN A 68 6.13 11.29 -1.15
CA GLN A 68 7.42 11.91 -1.39
C GLN A 68 7.52 12.33 -2.85
N PHE A 69 8.61 13.01 -3.20
CA PHE A 69 8.92 13.36 -4.58
C PHE A 69 10.24 12.73 -4.96
N ASP A 70 10.22 11.91 -6.01
CA ASP A 70 11.41 11.28 -6.58
C ASP A 70 11.89 12.09 -7.80
N CYS A 71 13.18 12.00 -8.10
CA CYS A 71 13.76 12.64 -9.27
C CYS A 71 13.46 11.82 -10.52
N CYS A 72 13.09 12.51 -11.59
CA CYS A 72 12.70 11.89 -12.84
C CYS A 72 12.99 12.81 -14.03
N GLY A 73 12.60 12.36 -15.23
CA GLY A 73 12.79 13.09 -16.47
C GLY A 73 14.17 12.82 -17.10
N PRO A 74 14.42 13.37 -18.31
CA PRO A 74 15.60 13.03 -19.10
C PRO A 74 16.93 13.39 -18.41
N ASN A 75 16.91 14.38 -17.51
CA ASN A 75 18.08 14.85 -16.78
C ASN A 75 18.01 14.52 -15.27
N GLU A 76 17.03 13.76 -14.78
CA GLU A 76 16.84 13.50 -13.34
C GLU A 76 16.70 14.78 -12.50
N THR A 77 16.12 15.83 -13.09
CA THR A 77 15.91 17.14 -12.46
C THR A 77 14.45 17.49 -12.24
N ASP A 78 13.52 16.68 -12.75
CA ASP A 78 12.09 16.89 -12.56
C ASP A 78 11.60 16.19 -11.29
N CYS A 79 10.53 16.71 -10.70
CA CYS A 79 9.95 16.18 -9.47
C CYS A 79 8.71 15.35 -9.78
N CYS A 80 8.79 14.03 -9.58
CA CYS A 80 7.68 13.10 -9.77
C CYS A 80 7.07 12.70 -8.43
N PHE A 81 5.75 12.67 -8.35
CA PHE A 81 5.03 12.20 -7.17
C PHE A 81 5.26 10.70 -6.95
N ALA A 82 5.61 10.32 -5.73
CA ALA A 82 5.74 8.93 -5.32
C ALA A 82 5.07 8.70 -3.96
N LEU A 83 4.48 7.53 -3.76
CA LEU A 83 3.97 7.13 -2.45
C LEU A 83 5.13 6.70 -1.55
N GLN A 84 5.09 7.08 -0.27
CA GLN A 84 6.10 6.59 0.67
C GLN A 84 5.97 5.07 0.86
N GLY A 85 7.11 4.38 0.95
CA GLY A 85 7.14 2.92 1.03
C GLY A 85 6.28 2.34 2.16
N TRP A 86 6.22 2.99 3.32
CA TRP A 86 5.39 2.55 4.44
C TRP A 86 3.89 2.59 4.12
N VAL A 87 3.43 3.56 3.33
CA VAL A 87 2.02 3.65 2.89
C VAL A 87 1.68 2.46 2.01
N ILE A 88 2.59 2.13 1.08
CA ILE A 88 2.42 0.98 0.19
C ILE A 88 2.36 -0.32 0.99
N VAL A 89 3.21 -0.47 2.00
CA VAL A 89 3.22 -1.64 2.90
C VAL A 89 1.88 -1.77 3.63
N ILE A 90 1.40 -0.70 4.28
CA ILE A 90 0.14 -0.74 5.04
C ILE A 90 -1.05 -1.02 4.12
N LEU A 91 -1.13 -0.34 2.98
CA LEU A 91 -2.20 -0.52 2.01
C LEU A 91 -2.25 -1.97 1.50
N THR A 92 -1.08 -2.56 1.24
CA THR A 92 -0.96 -3.95 0.81
C THR A 92 -1.45 -4.92 1.87
N VAL A 93 -1.04 -4.75 3.13
CA VAL A 93 -1.49 -5.61 4.25
C VAL A 93 -3.01 -5.53 4.43
N LEU A 94 -3.56 -4.32 4.45
CA LEU A 94 -5.01 -4.11 4.59
C LEU A 94 -5.79 -4.70 3.40
N GLY A 95 -5.28 -4.55 2.18
CA GLY A 95 -5.87 -5.13 0.97
C GLY A 95 -5.89 -6.66 1.01
N CYS A 96 -4.78 -7.29 1.42
CA CYS A 96 -4.69 -8.74 1.57
C CYS A 96 -5.67 -9.27 2.62
N CYS A 97 -5.70 -8.67 3.82
CA CYS A 97 -6.63 -9.06 4.88
C CYS A 97 -8.09 -8.94 4.45
N SER A 98 -8.45 -7.83 3.82
CA SER A 98 -9.81 -7.59 3.34
C SER A 98 -10.22 -8.60 2.28
N THR A 99 -9.32 -8.95 1.36
CA THR A 99 -9.57 -9.95 0.32
C THR A 99 -9.83 -11.34 0.92
N ILE A 100 -9.05 -11.74 1.91
CA ILE A 100 -9.25 -13.02 2.63
C ILE A 100 -10.63 -13.04 3.28
N ILE A 101 -11.00 -11.99 4.00
CA ILE A 101 -12.31 -11.89 4.68
C ILE A 101 -13.46 -12.00 3.67
N ILE A 102 -13.39 -11.28 2.55
CA ILE A 102 -14.43 -11.29 1.50
C ILE A 102 -14.57 -12.69 0.90
N VAL A 103 -13.45 -13.37 0.64
CA VAL A 103 -13.46 -14.73 0.09
C VAL A 103 -14.08 -15.72 1.07
N PHE A 104 -13.72 -15.66 2.35
CA PHE A 104 -14.33 -16.49 3.39
C PHE A 104 -15.83 -16.21 3.54
N PHE A 105 -16.22 -14.94 3.54
CA PHE A 105 -17.62 -14.54 3.58
C PHE A 105 -18.41 -15.07 2.39
N ALA A 106 -17.85 -15.00 1.18
CA ALA A 106 -18.47 -15.55 -0.02
C ALA A 106 -18.62 -17.08 0.07
N PHE A 107 -17.60 -17.80 0.56
CA PHE A 107 -17.70 -19.25 0.74
C PHE A 107 -18.76 -19.66 1.77
N LEU A 108 -18.90 -18.90 2.86
CA LEU A 108 -19.96 -19.11 3.84
C LEU A 108 -21.34 -18.83 3.23
N LYS A 109 -21.50 -17.74 2.48
CA LYS A 109 -22.78 -17.39 1.83
C LYS A 109 -23.20 -18.40 0.78
N LEU A 110 -22.25 -18.98 0.06
CA LEU A 110 -22.52 -20.01 -0.94
C LEU A 110 -22.63 -21.43 -0.34
N ASN A 111 -22.53 -21.58 1.00
CA ASN A 111 -22.59 -22.85 1.71
C ASN A 111 -21.59 -23.91 1.21
N LEU A 112 -20.46 -23.51 0.62
CA LEU A 112 -19.47 -24.46 0.06
C LEU A 112 -18.67 -25.18 1.15
N ILE A 113 -18.42 -24.54 2.29
CA ILE A 113 -17.56 -25.07 3.37
C ILE A 113 -18.39 -25.66 4.51
N CYS A 114 -19.50 -25.01 4.86
CA CYS A 114 -20.48 -25.52 5.83
C CYS A 114 -21.84 -25.54 5.14
N PRO A 115 -22.31 -26.68 4.60
CA PRO A 115 -23.71 -26.79 4.24
C PRO A 115 -24.49 -26.72 5.55
N ILE A 116 -25.05 -25.55 5.89
CA ILE A 116 -26.04 -25.47 6.95
C ILE A 116 -27.20 -26.32 6.43
N PRO A 117 -27.54 -27.47 7.05
CA PRO A 117 -28.77 -28.13 6.69
C PRO A 117 -29.88 -27.13 7.01
N TYR A 118 -30.55 -26.62 5.98
CA TYR A 118 -31.78 -25.89 6.17
C TYR A 118 -32.75 -26.89 6.79
N LYS A 119 -32.79 -26.98 8.13
CA LYS A 119 -33.89 -27.63 8.81
C LYS A 119 -35.10 -26.79 8.46
N SER A 120 -35.88 -27.27 7.49
CA SER A 120 -37.24 -26.79 7.26
C SER A 120 -37.90 -26.67 8.63
N ALA A 121 -38.47 -25.48 8.89
CA ALA A 121 -39.18 -25.16 10.11
C ALA A 121 -39.81 -26.43 10.71
N ALA A 122 -39.35 -26.79 11.91
CA ALA A 122 -40.00 -27.83 12.69
C ALA A 122 -41.48 -27.46 12.72
N LYS A 123 -42.31 -28.27 12.06
CA LYS A 123 -43.76 -28.17 12.20
C LYS A 123 -44.00 -28.30 13.70
N LEU A 124 -44.38 -27.20 14.33
CA LEU A 124 -44.67 -27.12 15.76
C LEU A 124 -45.80 -28.09 16.03
N SER A 125 -45.46 -29.32 16.43
CA SER A 125 -46.44 -30.31 16.87
C SER A 125 -47.03 -29.77 18.16
N THR A 126 -48.25 -29.29 18.02
CA THR A 126 -49.11 -28.76 19.07
C THR A 126 -49.18 -29.77 20.22
N TYR A 127 -48.57 -29.44 21.36
CA TYR A 127 -48.95 -30.04 22.64
C TYR A 127 -50.24 -29.36 23.10
N ALA A 128 -51.37 -30.00 22.80
CA ALA A 128 -52.61 -29.87 23.56
C ALA A 128 -52.92 -31.32 23.99
N GLY A 129 -52.86 -31.72 25.25
CA GLY A 129 -53.41 -31.11 26.44
C GLY A 129 -54.02 -32.28 27.22
N ILE A 130 -53.73 -32.35 28.52
CA ILE A 130 -54.13 -33.39 29.48
C ILE A 130 -55.66 -33.57 29.49
N ARG A 131 -56.16 -34.83 29.55
CA ARG A 131 -57.34 -35.15 30.37
C ARG A 131 -57.48 -36.65 30.69
N GLN A 132 -57.46 -36.90 32.01
CA GLN A 132 -58.08 -37.97 32.83
C GLN A 132 -57.97 -39.43 32.38
#